data_AF-A0A7Z2SKY2-F1
#
_entry.id   AF-A0A7Z2SKY2-F1
#
_cell.length_a   1.000
_cell.length_b   1.000
_cell.length_c   1.000
_cell.angle_alpha   90.00
_cell.angle_beta   90.00
_cell.angle_gamma   90.00
#
_symmetry.space_group_name_H-M   'P 1'
#
loop_
_entity.id
_entity.type
_entity.pdbx_description
1 polymer ?
#
loop_
_entity_poly.entity_id
_entity_poly.type
_entity_poly.pdbx_seq_one_letter_code
_entity_poly.pdbx_strand_id
1 'polypeptide(L)'
;MWHKTEGPEVGGRPSRREFLRTAGAGAAAMFLCGHAPYGQWGVYRRRHLLILTSRADPPSFELGQRVAEVLADRLPSSKAQVSRAPHKERIASLISSQQLDVALMRRDDAAALRQGRPPSPSTDQSSCSPSSASESICSSAATTLQHAMPG
;
A
#
# COMPACT_ATOMS: atom_id res chain seq x y z
N MET A 1 10.12 54.99 57.02
CA MET A 1 9.13 54.07 56.41
C MET A 1 9.87 53.30 55.31
N TRP A 2 10.38 52.11 55.63
CA TRP A 2 11.12 51.25 54.70
C TRP A 2 10.22 50.08 54.33
N HIS A 3 9.82 49.99 53.06
CA HIS A 3 9.08 48.84 52.55
C HIS A 3 10.07 47.72 52.20
N LYS A 4 9.90 46.57 52.86
CA LYS A 4 10.61 45.34 52.53
C LYS A 4 9.94 44.72 51.31
N THR A 5 10.62 44.75 50.16
CA THR A 5 10.19 44.02 48.95
C THR A 5 10.68 42.59 49.05
N GLU A 6 9.75 41.64 49.17
CA GLU A 6 10.04 40.20 49.08
C GLU A 6 10.25 39.85 47.60
N GLY A 7 11.43 39.35 47.26
CA GLY A 7 11.76 38.88 45.92
C GLY A 7 11.06 37.54 45.61
N PRO A 8 10.85 37.20 44.33
CA PRO A 8 10.19 35.95 43.95
C PRO A 8 11.02 34.74 44.36
N GLU A 9 10.41 33.87 45.16
CA GLU A 9 10.92 32.55 45.55
C GLU A 9 11.33 31.76 44.30
N VAL A 10 12.63 31.65 44.06
CA VAL A 10 13.19 30.84 42.97
C VAL A 10 13.08 29.38 43.38
N GLY A 11 12.27 28.62 42.63
CA GLY A 11 11.94 27.22 42.90
C GLY A 11 13.12 26.34 43.30
N GLY A 12 12.96 25.62 44.40
CA GLY A 12 13.95 24.70 44.94
C GLY A 12 14.32 23.57 43.97
N ARG A 13 15.58 23.16 43.99
CA ARG A 13 16.08 22.04 43.18
C ARG A 13 15.33 20.76 43.58
N PRO A 14 14.78 20.01 42.61
CA PRO A 14 14.04 18.79 42.92
C PRO A 14 14.93 17.80 43.65
N SER A 15 14.37 17.10 44.63
CA SER A 15 15.11 16.10 45.38
C SER A 15 15.56 14.96 44.44
N ARG A 16 16.70 14.32 44.73
CA ARG A 16 17.20 13.18 43.93
C ARG A 16 16.14 12.10 43.72
N ARG A 17 15.27 11.88 44.71
CA ARG A 17 14.18 10.90 44.65
C ARG A 17 13.09 11.31 43.67
N GLU A 18 12.75 12.60 43.65
CA GLU A 18 11.74 13.16 42.77
C GLU A 18 12.22 13.18 41.32
N PHE A 19 13.50 13.52 41.11
CA PHE A 19 14.16 13.40 39.80
C PHE A 19 14.19 11.96 39.29
N LEU A 20 14.55 10.99 40.15
CA LEU A 20 14.56 9.57 39.76
C LEU A 20 13.15 9.04 39.47
N ARG A 21 12.12 9.51 40.19
CA ARG A 21 10.72 9.13 39.93
C ARG A 21 10.22 9.68 38.61
N THR A 22 10.50 10.95 38.32
CA THR A 22 10.11 11.57 37.03
C THR A 22 10.88 10.95 35.87
N ALA A 23 12.18 10.71 36.02
CA ALA A 23 12.98 10.02 35.00
C ALA A 23 12.50 8.58 34.79
N GLY A 24 12.21 7.83 35.86
CA GLY A 24 11.68 6.47 35.78
C GLY A 24 10.30 6.41 35.15
N ALA A 25 9.39 7.33 35.50
CA ALA A 25 8.07 7.44 34.88
C ALA A 25 8.17 7.81 33.39
N GLY A 26 9.07 8.72 33.03
CA GLY A 26 9.33 9.10 31.63
C GLY A 26 9.87 7.93 30.81
N ALA A 27 10.83 7.17 31.35
CA ALA A 27 11.35 5.97 30.70
C ALA A 27 10.25 4.91 30.52
N ALA A 28 9.46 4.64 31.56
CA ALA A 28 8.33 3.71 31.47
C ALA A 28 7.32 4.14 30.41
N ALA A 29 6.95 5.43 30.36
CA ALA A 29 6.04 5.96 29.35
C ALA A 29 6.56 5.74 27.92
N MET A 30 7.87 5.90 27.67
CA MET A 30 8.47 5.62 26.36
C MET A 30 8.36 4.13 25.97
N PHE A 31 8.53 3.22 26.92
CA PHE A 31 8.34 1.78 26.67
C PHE A 31 6.88 1.41 26.41
N LEU A 32 5.92 2.06 27.07
CA LEU A 32 4.49 1.84 26.79
C LEU A 32 4.06 2.42 25.43
N CYS A 33 4.64 3.52 24.96
CA CYS A 33 4.37 4.09 23.63
C CYS A 33 5.16 3.41 22.49
N GLY A 34 6.03 2.43 22.82
CA GLY A 34 6.99 1.82 21.89
C GLY A 34 6.48 0.61 21.10
N HIS A 35 5.27 0.10 21.38
CA HIS A 35 4.69 -0.91 20.50
C HIS A 35 4.38 -0.23 19.16
N ALA A 36 5.06 -0.65 18.10
CA ALA A 36 5.08 -0.05 16.76
C ALA A 36 3.78 0.67 16.40
N PRO A 37 3.82 1.81 15.68
CA PRO A 37 2.67 2.66 15.42
C PRO A 37 1.66 2.04 14.43
N TYR A 38 1.24 0.79 14.66
CA TYR A 38 0.21 0.06 13.95
C TYR A 38 -1.09 0.85 13.88
N GLY A 39 -1.41 1.62 14.93
CA GLY A 39 -2.53 2.57 14.91
C GLY A 39 -2.36 3.64 13.82
N GLN A 40 -1.18 4.22 13.68
CA GLN A 40 -0.90 5.22 12.63
C GLN A 40 -0.92 4.59 11.24
N TRP A 41 -0.41 3.35 11.09
CA TRP A 41 -0.53 2.62 9.84
C TRP A 41 -1.99 2.37 9.45
N GLY A 42 -2.83 1.97 10.42
CA GLY A 42 -4.27 1.81 10.24
C GLY A 42 -4.97 3.10 9.80
N VAL A 43 -4.63 4.23 10.40
CA VAL A 43 -5.14 5.55 9.98
C VAL A 43 -4.66 5.89 8.56
N TYR A 44 -3.39 5.67 8.27
CA TYR A 44 -2.79 5.98 6.97
C TYR A 44 -3.47 5.22 5.83
N ARG A 45 -3.61 3.89 5.92
CA ARG A 45 -4.27 3.08 4.88
C ARG A 45 -5.77 3.34 4.72
N ARG A 46 -6.44 3.88 5.74
CA ARG A 46 -7.84 4.32 5.64
C ARG A 46 -7.98 5.67 4.92
N ARG A 47 -6.90 6.46 4.89
CA ARG A 47 -6.86 7.81 4.31
C ARG A 47 -6.22 7.86 2.93
N HIS A 48 -5.51 6.79 2.54
CA HIS A 48 -4.78 6.66 1.29
C HIS A 48 -5.12 5.33 0.63
N LEU A 49 -5.56 5.39 -0.63
CA LEU A 49 -5.68 4.20 -1.47
C LEU A 49 -4.29 3.77 -1.94
N LEU A 50 -3.79 2.67 -1.39
CA LEU A 50 -2.49 2.11 -1.76
C LEU A 50 -2.66 1.04 -2.84
N ILE A 51 -2.15 1.32 -4.04
CA ILE A 51 -2.13 0.41 -5.18
C ILE A 51 -0.80 -0.33 -5.17
N LEU A 52 -0.81 -1.62 -4.85
CA LEU A 52 0.40 -2.40 -4.75
C LEU A 52 0.79 -3.02 -6.11
N THR A 53 2.04 -2.84 -6.52
CA THR A 53 2.62 -3.48 -7.70
C THR A 53 3.90 -4.23 -7.33
N SER A 54 4.47 -4.99 -8.26
CA SER A 54 5.76 -5.66 -8.04
C SER A 54 6.91 -4.88 -8.67
N ARG A 55 8.05 -4.82 -7.98
CA ARG A 55 9.30 -4.31 -8.58
C ARG A 55 9.73 -5.11 -9.82
N ALA A 56 9.36 -6.40 -9.86
CA ALA A 56 9.69 -7.32 -10.94
C ALA A 56 8.71 -7.24 -12.13
N ASP A 57 7.74 -6.32 -12.10
CA ASP A 57 6.74 -6.12 -13.16
C ASP A 57 6.59 -4.62 -13.51
N PRO A 58 7.52 -4.06 -14.31
CA PRO A 58 7.52 -2.64 -14.63
C PRO A 58 6.24 -2.13 -15.32
N PRO A 59 5.62 -2.85 -16.28
CA PRO A 59 4.37 -2.41 -16.90
C PRO A 59 3.21 -2.28 -15.92
N SER A 60 3.11 -3.17 -14.93
CA SER A 60 2.11 -3.00 -13.86
C SER A 60 2.40 -1.77 -13.00
N PHE A 61 3.66 -1.44 -12.77
CA PHE A 61 4.01 -0.19 -12.07
C PHE A 61 3.61 1.05 -12.88
N GLU A 62 3.90 1.10 -14.17
CA GLU A 62 3.50 2.21 -15.05
C GLU A 62 1.97 2.36 -15.14
N LEU A 63 1.26 1.24 -15.32
CA LEU A 63 -0.21 1.24 -15.32
C LEU A 63 -0.74 1.70 -13.96
N GLY A 64 -0.14 1.27 -12.85
CA GLY A 64 -0.49 1.73 -11.52
C GLY A 64 -0.34 3.24 -11.36
N GLN A 65 0.72 3.83 -11.90
CA GLN A 65 0.93 5.28 -11.87
C GLN A 65 -0.16 6.03 -12.63
N ARG A 66 -0.49 5.59 -13.84
CA ARG A 66 -1.59 6.17 -14.63
C ARG A 66 -2.93 6.05 -13.92
N VAL A 67 -3.19 4.93 -13.26
CA VAL A 67 -4.41 4.75 -12.44
C VAL A 67 -4.42 5.75 -11.29
N ALA A 68 -3.30 5.95 -10.60
CA ALA A 68 -3.20 6.93 -9.52
C ALA A 68 -3.40 8.37 -10.02
N GLU A 69 -2.90 8.72 -11.21
CA GLU A 69 -3.13 10.02 -11.86
C GLU A 69 -4.62 10.24 -12.15
N VAL A 70 -5.28 9.28 -12.80
CA VAL A 70 -6.72 9.36 -13.07
C VAL A 70 -7.52 9.46 -11.77
N LEU A 71 -7.11 8.74 -10.72
CA LEU A 71 -7.74 8.82 -9.41
C LEU A 71 -7.49 10.16 -8.72
N ALA A 72 -6.33 10.79 -8.92
CA ALA A 72 -6.08 12.13 -8.39
C ALA A 72 -7.03 13.15 -9.05
N ASP A 73 -7.29 13.02 -10.35
CA ASP A 73 -8.18 13.91 -11.09
C ASP A 73 -9.67 13.65 -10.76
N ARG A 74 -10.07 12.38 -10.69
CA ARG A 74 -11.49 11.99 -10.56
C ARG A 74 -11.96 11.82 -9.12
N LEU A 75 -11.06 11.41 -8.23
CA LEU A 75 -11.34 11.12 -6.83
C LEU A 75 -10.17 11.59 -5.93
N PRO A 76 -9.92 12.91 -5.85
CA PRO A 76 -8.77 13.45 -5.12
C PRO A 76 -8.77 13.09 -3.63
N SER A 77 -9.95 12.85 -3.04
CA SER A 77 -10.09 12.39 -1.65
C SER A 77 -9.50 11.01 -1.39
N SER A 78 -9.32 10.17 -2.43
CA SER A 78 -8.71 8.84 -2.31
C SER A 78 -7.23 8.89 -1.95
N LYS A 79 -6.54 10.00 -2.28
CA LYS A 79 -5.09 10.16 -2.12
C LYS A 79 -4.31 8.94 -2.61
N ALA A 80 -4.69 8.45 -3.79
CA ALA A 80 -4.16 7.23 -4.37
C ALA A 80 -2.64 7.29 -4.55
N GLN A 81 -1.94 6.23 -4.14
CA GLN A 81 -0.50 6.12 -4.23
C GLN A 81 -0.09 4.71 -4.65
N VAL A 82 0.95 4.63 -5.48
CA VAL A 82 1.50 3.36 -5.93
C VAL A 82 2.66 2.96 -5.04
N SER A 83 2.64 1.72 -4.54
CA SER A 83 3.72 1.13 -3.76
C SER A 83 4.26 -0.12 -4.47
N ARG A 84 5.55 -0.40 -4.31
CA ARG A 84 6.22 -1.54 -4.95
C ARG A 84 6.64 -2.57 -3.91
N ALA A 85 6.06 -3.75 -4.00
CA ALA A 85 6.54 -4.92 -3.27
C ALA A 85 7.85 -5.43 -3.90
N PRO A 86 8.80 -5.94 -3.09
CA PRO A 86 10.06 -6.50 -3.60
C PRO A 86 9.86 -7.66 -4.58
N HIS A 87 8.90 -8.53 -4.30
CA HIS A 87 8.58 -9.72 -5.11
C HIS A 87 7.06 -10.00 -5.07
N LYS A 88 6.56 -10.79 -6.01
CA LYS A 88 5.12 -10.98 -6.28
C LYS A 88 4.41 -11.74 -5.14
N GLU A 89 5.09 -12.68 -4.49
CA GLU A 89 4.57 -13.45 -3.34
C GLU A 89 4.28 -12.54 -2.15
N ARG A 90 5.09 -11.48 -1.97
CA ARG A 90 4.87 -10.51 -0.90
C ARG A 90 3.52 -9.81 -1.06
N ILE A 91 3.05 -9.62 -2.29
CA ILE A 91 1.72 -9.07 -2.56
C ILE A 91 0.65 -9.99 -1.99
N ALA A 92 0.73 -11.30 -2.25
CA ALA A 92 -0.22 -12.26 -1.69
C ALA A 92 -0.22 -12.23 -0.16
N SER A 93 0.95 -12.18 0.48
CA SER A 93 1.03 -12.07 1.95
C SER A 93 0.40 -10.79 2.49
N LEU A 94 0.57 -9.66 1.81
CA LEU A 94 0.05 -8.36 2.24
C LEU A 94 -1.47 -8.29 2.09
N ILE A 95 -2.02 -8.83 1.00
CA ILE A 95 -3.46 -8.90 0.76
C ILE A 95 -4.11 -9.91 1.73
N SER A 96 -3.56 -11.12 1.87
CA SER A 96 -4.15 -12.18 2.70
C SER A 96 -4.14 -11.83 4.20
N SER A 97 -3.13 -11.10 4.66
CA SER A 97 -3.06 -10.58 6.02
C SER A 97 -3.84 -9.27 6.22
N GLN A 98 -4.60 -8.82 5.22
CA GLN A 98 -5.35 -7.56 5.25
C GLN A 98 -4.46 -6.38 5.63
N GLN A 99 -3.18 -6.37 5.25
CA GLN A 99 -2.29 -5.21 5.45
C GLN A 99 -2.50 -4.17 4.37
N LEU A 100 -2.89 -4.61 3.17
CA LEU A 100 -3.26 -3.81 2.01
C LEU A 100 -4.45 -4.45 1.30
N ASP A 101 -5.17 -3.66 0.48
CA ASP A 101 -6.48 -4.06 -0.04
C ASP A 101 -6.49 -4.23 -1.58
N VAL A 102 -5.59 -3.54 -2.30
CA VAL A 102 -5.59 -3.52 -3.77
C VAL A 102 -4.19 -3.77 -4.33
N ALA A 103 -4.11 -4.60 -5.37
CA ALA A 103 -2.90 -4.84 -6.13
C ALA A 103 -3.16 -4.86 -7.64
N LEU A 104 -2.16 -4.43 -8.41
CA LEU A 104 -2.16 -4.45 -9.86
C LEU A 104 -0.96 -5.26 -10.35
N MET A 105 -1.23 -6.27 -11.16
CA MET A 105 -0.26 -7.23 -11.69
C MET A 105 -0.82 -7.93 -12.93
N ARG A 106 0.02 -8.67 -13.64
CA ARG A 106 -0.42 -9.54 -14.75
C ARG A 106 -1.51 -10.53 -14.32
N ARG A 107 -2.44 -10.79 -15.23
CA ARG A 107 -3.58 -11.70 -15.03
C ARG A 107 -3.14 -13.09 -14.57
N ASP A 108 -2.11 -13.65 -15.19
CA ASP A 108 -1.64 -15.00 -14.89
C ASP A 108 -1.04 -15.10 -13.48
N ASP A 109 -0.29 -14.07 -13.07
CA ASP A 109 0.28 -13.99 -11.72
C ASP A 109 -0.83 -13.86 -10.67
N ALA A 110 -1.83 -13.01 -10.91
CA ALA A 110 -2.98 -12.89 -10.03
C ALA A 110 -3.75 -14.21 -9.93
N ALA A 111 -3.92 -14.95 -11.04
CA ALA A 111 -4.59 -16.24 -11.05
C ALA A 111 -3.78 -17.31 -10.28
N ALA A 112 -2.46 -17.34 -10.46
CA ALA A 112 -1.58 -18.24 -9.73
C ALA A 112 -1.65 -17.98 -8.22
N LEU A 113 -1.51 -16.72 -7.79
CA LEU A 113 -1.57 -16.35 -6.37
C LEU A 113 -2.95 -16.66 -5.74
N ARG A 114 -4.05 -16.42 -6.47
CA ARG A 114 -5.39 -16.81 -6.00
C ARG A 114 -5.56 -18.31 -5.79
N GLN A 115 -4.82 -19.12 -6.54
CA GLN A 115 -4.83 -20.58 -6.43
C GLN A 115 -3.76 -21.12 -5.46
N GLY A 116 -3.04 -20.24 -4.74
CA GLY A 116 -1.93 -20.63 -3.87
C GLY A 116 -0.71 -21.17 -4.62
N ARG A 117 -0.61 -20.93 -5.92
CA ARG A 117 0.54 -21.31 -6.75
C ARG A 117 1.55 -20.15 -6.81
N PRO A 118 2.86 -20.46 -6.98
CA PRO A 118 3.85 -19.41 -7.15
C PRO A 118 3.55 -18.60 -8.44
N PRO A 119 3.75 -17.28 -8.40
CA PRO A 119 3.61 -16.44 -9.59
C PRO A 119 4.72 -16.77 -10.59
N SER A 120 4.49 -16.43 -11.86
CA SER A 120 5.52 -16.65 -12.88
C SER A 120 6.78 -15.83 -12.56
N PRO A 121 7.98 -16.39 -12.78
CA PRO A 121 9.20 -15.60 -12.69
C PRO A 121 9.08 -14.38 -13.60
N SER A 122 9.72 -13.27 -13.25
CA SER A 122 9.77 -12.08 -14.10
C SER A 122 10.61 -12.39 -15.33
N THR A 123 9.99 -13.03 -16.32
CA THR A 123 10.58 -13.17 -17.65
C THR A 123 10.54 -11.82 -18.31
N ASP A 124 11.68 -11.42 -18.89
CA ASP A 124 11.80 -10.20 -19.68
C ASP A 124 10.70 -10.15 -20.75
N GLN A 125 9.97 -9.04 -20.83
CA GLN A 125 8.74 -8.92 -21.63
C GLN A 125 8.98 -8.73 -23.13
N SER A 126 10.00 -9.38 -23.69
CA SER A 126 10.24 -9.41 -25.13
C SER A 126 9.25 -10.31 -25.89
N SER A 127 8.26 -10.90 -25.21
CA SER A 127 7.29 -11.83 -25.81
C SER A 127 5.84 -11.44 -25.52
N CYS A 128 5.48 -10.17 -25.70
CA CYS A 128 4.11 -9.85 -26.10
C CYS A 128 3.99 -10.12 -27.61
N SER A 129 3.86 -11.39 -28.01
CA SER A 129 3.34 -11.73 -29.34
C SER A 129 1.82 -11.55 -29.32
N PRO A 130 1.24 -10.66 -30.15
CA PRO A 130 -0.21 -10.53 -30.28
C PRO A 130 -0.71 -11.65 -31.20
N SER A 131 -0.83 -12.89 -30.70
CA SER A 131 -1.28 -13.99 -31.55
C SER A 131 -2.42 -14.85 -30.98
N SER A 132 -2.75 -14.82 -29.69
CA SER A 132 -3.79 -15.74 -29.18
C SER A 132 -5.10 -15.08 -28.74
N ALA A 133 -5.12 -13.76 -28.50
CA ALA A 133 -6.33 -13.07 -28.04
C ALA A 133 -7.21 -12.52 -29.19
N SER A 134 -6.64 -12.28 -30.38
CA SER A 134 -7.38 -11.75 -31.54
C SER A 134 -8.03 -12.83 -32.41
N GLU A 135 -7.50 -14.06 -32.43
CA GLU A 135 -8.07 -15.15 -33.25
C GLU A 135 -9.38 -15.69 -32.68
N SER A 136 -9.52 -15.74 -31.35
CA SER A 136 -10.77 -16.19 -30.71
C SER A 136 -11.94 -15.24 -30.96
N ILE A 137 -11.69 -13.94 -31.13
CA ILE A 137 -12.75 -12.95 -31.33
C ILE A 137 -13.11 -12.84 -32.83
N CYS A 138 -12.16 -13.04 -33.75
CA CYS A 138 -12.46 -13.07 -35.18
C CYS A 138 -13.14 -14.37 -35.64
N SER A 139 -12.84 -15.53 -35.05
CA SER A 139 -13.43 -16.82 -35.45
C SER A 139 -14.94 -16.92 -35.14
N SER A 140 -15.38 -16.34 -34.01
CA SER A 140 -16.81 -16.29 -33.67
C SER A 140 -17.62 -15.32 -34.54
N ALA A 141 -17.01 -14.25 -35.05
CA ALA A 141 -17.68 -13.33 -35.96
C ALA A 141 -17.85 -13.92 -37.38
N ALA A 142 -16.89 -14.72 -37.85
CA ALA A 142 -16.96 -15.35 -39.17
C ALA A 142 -18.02 -16.48 -39.24
N THR A 143 -18.23 -17.22 -38.15
CA THR A 143 -19.18 -18.35 -38.14
C THR A 143 -20.65 -17.89 -38.10
N THR A 144 -20.93 -16.68 -37.62
CA THR A 144 -22.31 -16.16 -37.51
C THR A 144 -22.84 -15.59 -38.84
N LEU A 145 -21.96 -15.29 -39.81
CA LEU A 145 -22.36 -14.70 -41.11
C LEU A 145 -22.63 -15.72 -42.22
N GLN A 146 -22.37 -17.01 -42.02
CA GLN A 146 -22.59 -18.04 -43.04
C GLN A 146 -23.98 -18.71 -42.98
N HIS A 147 -24.85 -18.33 -42.03
CA HIS A 147 -26.14 -19.02 -41.80
C HIS A 147 -27.40 -18.16 -42.04
N ALA A 148 -27.28 -17.01 -42.71
CA ALA A 148 -28.40 -16.12 -43.00
C ALA A 148 -28.44 -15.70 -44.48
N MET A 149 -28.70 -16.65 -45.38
CA MET A 149 -29.21 -16.41 -46.73
C MET A 149 -30.16 -17.56 -47.09
N PRO A 150 -31.50 -17.37 -47.07
CA PRO A 150 -32.40 -18.26 -47.78
C PRO A 150 -32.37 -17.92 -49.28
N GLY A 151 -32.40 -18.95 -50.11
CA GLY A 151 -32.62 -18.84 -51.56
C GLY A 151 -34.06 -18.55 -51.92
#